data_AF-A0A8H5W364-F1
#
_entry.id   AF-A0A8H5W364-F1
#
_cell.length_a   1.000
_cell.length_b   1.000
_cell.length_c   1.000
_cell.angle_alpha   90.00
_cell.angle_beta   90.00
_cell.angle_gamma   90.00
#
_symmetry.space_group_name_H-M   'P 1'
#
loop_
_entity.id
_entity.type
_entity.pdbx_description
1 polymer ?
#
loop_
_entity_poly.entity_id
_entity_poly.type
_entity_poly.pdbx_seq_one_letter_code
_entity_poly.pdbx_strand_id
1 'polypeptide(L)'
;MVPNPDYVYCTICGMYLDEDTVVLAGPHWPSHDAVLREAQGPSQEIIRYTAEVQSYPGKLLLLPDRKQVYPQCPYHSDRQSDKQSSTATAKMYMGIHASCDNIANRAIGSPFNVSVGSTLQLWLTLERRCARYLGQIQRQRPQPRDMNYVPPIPNSPLQPIPLGFERYYVPYPCIEQWGDEWEGWWDEEPIDIPDLTSRLLANLERLDHNVVQTSLEVSPEELNDYIYDFFQGTQTFPKGDSKVSQFVWREIFFRIPFLWDLAAEAVYDKTGSSMKEVEKWNWEKLTRQVMSSPHPTPSGAASYRDEGIWSYADVGLDVPGGFTNRRRIWQILEDMRWEDVEGKGSIE
;
A
#
# COMPACT_ATOMS: atom_id res chain seq x y z
N MET A 1 -14.49 12.33 -13.77
CA MET A 1 -15.07 11.52 -14.85
C MET A 1 -15.27 10.11 -14.29
N VAL A 2 -15.70 9.09 -15.05
CA VAL A 2 -15.81 7.71 -14.53
C VAL A 2 -14.69 6.87 -15.18
N PRO A 3 -13.97 6.00 -14.44
CA PRO A 3 -12.98 5.09 -15.03
C PRO A 3 -13.58 4.30 -16.20
N ASN A 4 -12.74 3.92 -17.16
CA ASN A 4 -13.22 3.13 -18.29
C ASN A 4 -13.70 1.75 -17.80
N PRO A 5 -14.99 1.42 -17.96
CA PRO A 5 -15.57 0.19 -17.44
C PRO A 5 -15.04 -1.08 -18.10
N ASP A 6 -14.36 -0.95 -19.24
CA ASP A 6 -13.82 -2.10 -19.96
C ASP A 6 -12.59 -2.68 -19.23
N TYR A 7 -11.82 -1.89 -18.50
CA TYR A 7 -10.66 -2.39 -17.76
C TYR A 7 -11.05 -2.94 -16.39
N VAL A 8 -10.28 -3.90 -15.91
CA VAL A 8 -10.32 -4.32 -14.50
C VAL A 8 -9.22 -3.60 -13.76
N TYR A 9 -9.50 -3.13 -12.54
CA TYR A 9 -8.51 -2.43 -11.72
C TYR A 9 -8.10 -3.23 -10.49
N CYS A 10 -6.83 -3.11 -10.14
CA CYS A 10 -6.30 -3.63 -8.89
C CYS A 10 -6.94 -2.89 -7.72
N THR A 11 -7.57 -3.66 -6.83
CA THR A 11 -8.28 -3.08 -5.69
C THR A 11 -7.33 -2.49 -4.63
N ILE A 12 -6.03 -2.86 -4.67
CA ILE A 12 -4.99 -2.30 -3.79
C ILE A 12 -4.37 -1.03 -4.37
N CYS A 13 -3.76 -1.09 -5.56
CA CYS A 13 -2.97 0.02 -6.11
C CYS A 13 -3.73 0.90 -7.11
N GLY A 14 -4.94 0.51 -7.52
CA GLY A 14 -5.77 1.29 -8.44
C GLY A 14 -5.32 1.27 -9.91
N MET A 15 -4.20 0.61 -10.23
CA MET A 15 -3.74 0.43 -11.61
C MET A 15 -4.55 -0.67 -12.32
N TYR A 16 -4.64 -0.62 -13.64
CA TYR A 16 -5.33 -1.66 -14.41
C TYR A 16 -4.65 -3.02 -14.23
N LEU A 17 -5.42 -4.10 -14.27
CA LEU A 17 -4.93 -5.46 -14.27
C LEU A 17 -4.71 -5.91 -15.72
N ASP A 18 -3.59 -6.59 -15.95
CA ASP A 18 -3.17 -7.10 -17.25
C ASP A 18 -2.71 -8.56 -17.13
N GLU A 19 -1.53 -8.76 -16.56
CA GLU A 19 -0.85 -10.04 -16.38
C GLU A 19 -0.69 -10.34 -14.88
N ASP A 20 -0.50 -11.62 -14.54
CA ASP A 20 -0.33 -12.11 -13.16
C ASP A 20 -1.29 -11.50 -12.13
N THR A 21 -2.55 -11.94 -12.20
CA THR A 21 -3.61 -11.48 -11.31
C THR A 21 -3.96 -12.54 -10.26
N VAL A 22 -4.19 -12.07 -9.04
CA VAL A 22 -4.80 -12.81 -7.95
C VAL A 22 -6.22 -12.31 -7.73
N VAL A 23 -7.15 -13.22 -7.44
CA VAL A 23 -8.50 -12.89 -7.00
C VAL A 23 -8.69 -13.33 -5.57
N LEU A 24 -9.03 -12.37 -4.72
CA LEU A 24 -9.59 -12.65 -3.40
C LEU A 24 -11.10 -12.80 -3.52
N ALA A 25 -11.65 -13.86 -2.95
CA ALA A 25 -13.08 -14.10 -2.93
C ALA A 25 -13.56 -14.36 -1.51
N GLY A 26 -14.61 -13.66 -1.10
CA GLY A 26 -15.05 -13.70 0.29
C GLY A 26 -16.43 -13.09 0.49
N PRO A 27 -16.89 -13.03 1.75
CA PRO A 27 -18.21 -12.50 2.11
C PRO A 27 -18.34 -11.00 1.80
N HIS A 28 -19.52 -10.60 1.36
CA HIS A 28 -19.90 -9.20 1.13
C HIS A 28 -21.15 -8.85 1.94
N TRP A 29 -21.14 -7.67 2.56
CA TRP A 29 -22.32 -7.11 3.22
C TRP A 29 -22.75 -5.83 2.51
N PRO A 30 -23.93 -5.83 1.85
CA PRO A 30 -24.41 -4.69 1.06
C PRO A 30 -24.66 -3.42 1.86
N SER A 31 -24.88 -3.54 3.18
CA SER A 31 -25.01 -2.37 4.04
C SER A 31 -23.62 -1.79 4.35
N HIS A 32 -23.42 -0.53 3.97
CA HIS A 32 -22.23 0.24 4.34
C HIS A 32 -22.18 0.58 5.84
N ASP A 33 -23.31 0.46 6.53
CA ASP A 33 -23.44 0.68 7.99
C ASP A 33 -23.36 -0.64 8.78
N ALA A 34 -23.09 -1.77 8.13
CA ALA A 34 -22.92 -3.05 8.82
C ALA A 34 -21.73 -2.95 9.78
N VAL A 35 -22.02 -2.98 11.09
CA VAL A 35 -21.01 -3.04 12.15
C VAL A 35 -20.29 -4.38 12.04
N LEU A 36 -19.07 -4.35 11.52
CA LEU A 36 -18.22 -5.54 11.33
C LEU A 36 -17.70 -6.16 12.63
N ARG A 37 -18.04 -5.60 13.80
CA ARG A 37 -17.54 -6.03 15.13
C ARG A 37 -17.84 -7.49 15.45
N GLU A 38 -18.82 -8.10 14.79
CA GLU A 38 -19.22 -9.50 14.99
C GLU A 38 -18.72 -10.47 13.89
N ALA A 39 -17.95 -10.01 12.89
CA ALA A 39 -17.33 -10.88 11.89
C ALA A 39 -16.17 -11.75 12.47
N GLN A 40 -15.94 -11.70 13.79
CA GLN A 40 -15.02 -12.55 14.56
C GLN A 40 -15.57 -13.98 14.82
N GLY A 41 -16.60 -14.41 14.08
CA GLY A 41 -17.03 -15.81 14.04
C GLY A 41 -16.03 -16.71 13.29
N PRO A 42 -16.11 -18.04 13.46
CA PRO A 42 -15.11 -18.97 12.95
C PRO A 42 -14.96 -18.87 11.42
N SER A 43 -13.73 -18.55 10.98
CA SER A 43 -13.22 -18.56 9.61
C SER A 43 -14.26 -18.32 8.51
N GLN A 44 -14.61 -17.06 8.26
CA GLN A 44 -15.11 -16.71 6.93
C GLN A 44 -13.98 -16.94 5.93
N GLU A 45 -14.09 -18.01 5.14
CA GLU A 45 -13.04 -18.47 4.24
C GLU A 45 -12.85 -17.45 3.11
N ILE A 46 -11.76 -16.68 3.19
CA ILE A 46 -11.28 -15.86 2.09
C ILE A 46 -10.47 -16.80 1.21
N ILE A 47 -10.98 -17.06 0.00
CA ILE A 47 -10.35 -17.96 -0.95
C ILE A 47 -9.52 -17.13 -1.92
N ARG A 48 -8.28 -17.54 -2.13
CA ARG A 48 -7.36 -16.94 -3.09
C ARG A 48 -7.32 -17.80 -4.36
N TYR A 49 -7.49 -17.17 -5.52
CA TYR A 49 -7.37 -17.79 -6.84
C TYR A 49 -6.30 -17.08 -7.64
N THR A 50 -5.57 -17.83 -8.47
CA THR A 50 -4.92 -17.24 -9.64
C THR A 50 -5.99 -16.94 -10.69
N ALA A 51 -5.84 -15.85 -11.44
CA ALA A 51 -6.80 -15.48 -12.47
C ALA A 51 -6.13 -14.90 -13.71
N GLU A 52 -6.79 -15.09 -14.85
CA GLU A 52 -6.49 -14.37 -16.09
C GLU A 52 -7.43 -13.16 -16.21
N VAL A 53 -6.89 -12.04 -16.70
CA VAL A 53 -7.67 -10.83 -16.99
C VAL A 53 -8.16 -10.88 -18.42
N GLN A 54 -9.44 -10.58 -18.61
CA GLN A 54 -9.99 -10.31 -19.93
C GLN A 54 -10.53 -8.88 -19.96
N SER A 55 -9.69 -7.96 -20.44
CA SER A 55 -9.89 -6.50 -20.47
C SER A 55 -11.02 -6.02 -21.39
N TYR A 56 -11.74 -6.91 -22.05
CA TYR A 56 -13.00 -6.57 -22.70
C TYR A 56 -13.94 -7.78 -22.62
N PRO A 57 -15.07 -7.70 -21.90
CA PRO A 57 -15.68 -6.54 -21.24
C PRO A 57 -15.32 -6.40 -19.74
N GLY A 58 -14.03 -6.44 -19.39
CA GLY A 58 -13.56 -6.25 -18.02
C GLY A 58 -14.00 -7.34 -17.04
N LYS A 59 -13.44 -8.54 -17.18
CA LYS A 59 -13.78 -9.72 -16.37
C LYS A 59 -12.56 -10.53 -16.00
N LEU A 60 -12.69 -11.36 -14.96
CA LEU A 60 -11.62 -12.24 -14.46
C LEU A 60 -12.03 -13.70 -14.65
N LEU A 61 -11.07 -14.53 -15.06
CA LEU A 61 -11.24 -15.98 -15.23
C LEU A 61 -10.47 -16.70 -14.12
N LEU A 62 -11.19 -17.29 -13.16
CA LEU A 62 -10.58 -17.99 -12.03
C LEU A 62 -9.97 -19.32 -12.47
N LEU A 63 -8.69 -19.52 -12.23
CA LEU A 63 -7.98 -20.76 -12.58
C LEU A 63 -8.10 -21.82 -11.47
N PRO A 64 -8.06 -23.12 -11.82
CA PRO A 64 -7.89 -23.67 -13.17
C PRO A 64 -9.20 -23.76 -13.99
N ASP A 65 -10.36 -23.64 -13.35
CA ASP A 65 -11.67 -23.93 -13.97
C ASP A 65 -12.13 -22.88 -15.00
N ARG A 66 -11.37 -21.78 -15.13
CA ARG A 66 -11.69 -20.59 -15.94
C ARG A 66 -13.08 -20.04 -15.66
N LYS A 67 -13.55 -20.14 -14.40
CA LYS A 67 -14.85 -19.61 -13.99
C LYS A 67 -14.85 -18.10 -14.15
N GLN A 68 -15.79 -17.59 -14.96
CA GLN A 68 -15.92 -16.16 -15.19
C GLN A 68 -16.54 -15.45 -13.97
N VAL A 69 -15.88 -14.40 -13.51
CA VAL A 69 -16.39 -13.46 -12.50
C VAL A 69 -16.16 -12.01 -12.94
N TYR A 70 -16.98 -11.13 -12.42
CA TYR A 70 -16.91 -9.69 -12.55
C TYR A 70 -16.44 -9.14 -11.21
N PRO A 71 -15.27 -8.50 -11.16
CA PRO A 71 -14.73 -7.99 -9.91
C PRO A 71 -15.67 -6.93 -9.33
N GLN A 72 -15.61 -6.77 -8.01
CA GLN A 72 -16.36 -5.77 -7.24
C GLN A 72 -17.90 -5.87 -7.40
N CYS A 73 -18.41 -6.93 -8.05
CA CYS A 73 -19.84 -7.21 -8.15
C CYS A 73 -20.30 -8.12 -7.00
N PRO A 74 -21.47 -7.85 -6.38
CA PRO A 74 -22.06 -8.76 -5.41
C PRO A 74 -22.71 -9.97 -6.11
N TYR A 75 -22.30 -11.17 -5.70
CA TYR A 75 -22.81 -12.47 -6.17
C TYR A 75 -23.68 -13.15 -5.12
N HIS A 76 -24.57 -14.04 -5.56
CA HIS A 76 -25.38 -14.89 -4.68
C HIS A 76 -26.14 -14.11 -3.60
N SER A 77 -26.72 -12.95 -3.96
CA SER A 77 -27.46 -12.12 -3.01
C SER A 77 -28.73 -12.83 -2.51
N ASP A 78 -28.72 -13.27 -1.26
CA ASP A 78 -29.90 -13.76 -0.55
C ASP A 78 -30.76 -12.56 -0.15
N ARG A 79 -31.75 -12.22 -0.98
CA ARG A 79 -32.68 -11.09 -0.77
C ARG A 79 -33.75 -11.33 0.30
N GLN A 80 -33.57 -12.28 1.21
CA GLN A 80 -34.54 -12.50 2.29
C GLN A 80 -34.40 -11.38 3.33
N SER A 81 -35.48 -10.62 3.53
CA SER A 81 -35.56 -9.37 4.31
C SER A 81 -35.29 -9.51 5.81
N ASP A 82 -35.16 -10.74 6.31
CA ASP A 82 -35.21 -11.03 7.75
C ASP A 82 -33.82 -11.34 8.35
N LYS A 83 -32.75 -11.26 7.55
CA LYS A 83 -31.38 -11.51 8.04
C LYS A 83 -30.82 -10.26 8.73
N GLN A 84 -30.18 -10.46 9.89
CA GLN A 84 -29.48 -9.41 10.64
C GLN A 84 -28.45 -8.69 9.75
N SER A 85 -28.30 -7.38 9.93
CA SER A 85 -27.36 -6.53 9.15
C SER A 85 -25.90 -6.97 9.24
N SER A 86 -25.54 -7.77 10.24
CA SER A 86 -24.21 -8.35 10.46
C SER A 86 -23.94 -9.63 9.66
N THR A 87 -24.94 -10.20 8.97
CA THR A 87 -24.75 -11.42 8.17
C THR A 87 -24.39 -11.09 6.73
N ALA A 88 -23.33 -11.73 6.20
CA ALA A 88 -22.97 -11.59 4.79
C ALA A 88 -24.09 -12.18 3.92
N THR A 89 -24.68 -11.36 3.05
CA THR A 89 -25.80 -11.77 2.19
C THR A 89 -25.36 -12.08 0.76
N ALA A 90 -24.08 -11.87 0.45
CA ALA A 90 -23.51 -12.05 -0.88
C ALA A 90 -22.02 -12.44 -0.79
N LYS A 91 -21.45 -12.79 -1.95
CA LYS A 91 -20.01 -13.00 -2.16
C LYS A 91 -19.47 -11.91 -3.09
N MET A 92 -18.26 -11.41 -2.85
CA MET A 92 -17.57 -10.49 -3.76
C MET A 92 -16.26 -11.12 -4.24
N TYR A 93 -15.78 -10.66 -5.38
CA TYR A 93 -14.47 -11.02 -5.94
C TYR A 93 -13.69 -9.73 -6.15
N MET A 94 -12.44 -9.67 -5.71
CA MET A 94 -11.57 -8.50 -5.86
C MET A 94 -10.30 -8.91 -6.60
N GLY A 95 -10.06 -8.30 -7.76
CA GLY A 95 -8.82 -8.48 -8.51
C GLY A 95 -7.71 -7.62 -7.93
N ILE A 96 -6.52 -8.21 -7.82
CA ILE A 96 -5.29 -7.57 -7.36
C ILE A 96 -4.12 -8.08 -8.19
N HIS A 97 -3.13 -7.23 -8.49
CA HIS A 97 -1.85 -7.70 -9.05
C HIS A 97 -1.20 -8.70 -8.10
N ALA A 98 -0.57 -9.75 -8.64
CA ALA A 98 0.17 -10.72 -7.83
C ALA A 98 1.29 -10.05 -7.03
N SER A 99 1.94 -9.03 -7.59
CA SER A 99 2.92 -8.19 -6.89
C SER A 99 2.30 -7.46 -5.70
N CYS A 100 1.14 -6.84 -5.86
CA CYS A 100 0.39 -6.21 -4.76
C CYS A 100 0.00 -7.23 -3.66
N ASP A 101 -0.45 -8.44 -4.03
CA ASP A 101 -0.75 -9.51 -3.07
C ASP A 101 0.49 -9.94 -2.29
N ASN A 102 1.64 -10.08 -2.96
CA ASN A 102 2.90 -10.45 -2.36
C ASN A 102 3.37 -9.40 -1.34
N ILE A 103 3.32 -8.11 -1.71
CA ILE A 103 3.63 -7.00 -0.80
C ILE A 103 2.66 -6.98 0.38
N ALA A 104 1.36 -7.20 0.16
CA ALA A 104 0.38 -7.26 1.22
C ALA A 104 0.64 -8.42 2.21
N ASN A 105 1.00 -9.61 1.71
CA ASN A 105 1.37 -10.74 2.56
C ASN A 105 2.63 -10.43 3.40
N ARG A 106 3.60 -9.71 2.83
CA ARG A 106 4.80 -9.26 3.56
C ARG A 106 4.47 -8.22 4.63
N ALA A 107 3.59 -7.27 4.31
CA ALA A 107 3.09 -6.29 5.26
C ALA A 107 2.35 -6.95 6.43
N ILE A 108 1.49 -7.93 6.16
CA ILE A 108 0.78 -8.72 7.18
C ILE A 108 1.76 -9.49 8.08
N GLY A 109 2.83 -10.05 7.51
CA GLY A 109 3.87 -10.76 8.27
C GLY A 109 4.91 -9.86 8.94
N SER A 110 4.84 -8.55 8.70
CA SER A 110 5.79 -7.59 9.26
C SER A 110 5.58 -7.46 10.76
N PRO A 111 6.66 -7.44 11.58
CA PRO A 111 6.53 -7.13 13.00
C PRO A 111 6.08 -5.68 13.23
N PHE A 112 6.29 -4.80 12.25
CA PHE A 112 5.93 -3.39 12.34
C PHE A 112 4.45 -3.18 12.08
N ASN A 113 3.85 -2.25 12.82
CA ASN A 113 2.41 -2.09 12.94
C ASN A 113 1.79 -1.53 11.64
N VAL A 114 1.54 -2.41 10.68
CA VAL A 114 0.69 -2.09 9.52
C VAL A 114 -0.76 -2.20 9.97
N SER A 115 -1.60 -1.26 9.56
CA SER A 115 -3.03 -1.22 9.89
C SER A 115 -3.79 -2.48 9.45
N VAL A 116 -3.22 -3.24 8.51
CA VAL A 116 -3.71 -4.52 8.00
C VAL A 116 -2.81 -5.67 8.50
N GLY A 117 -3.13 -6.23 9.67
CA GLY A 117 -2.35 -7.31 10.32
C GLY A 117 -2.79 -8.74 9.97
N SER A 118 -3.75 -8.92 9.06
CA SER A 118 -4.22 -10.25 8.64
C SER A 118 -4.89 -10.20 7.27
N THR A 119 -4.97 -11.35 6.58
CA THR A 119 -5.75 -11.49 5.33
C THR A 119 -7.21 -11.11 5.54
N LEU A 120 -7.77 -11.39 6.72
CA LEU A 120 -9.14 -11.00 7.06
C LEU A 120 -9.29 -9.48 7.14
N GLN A 121 -8.38 -8.79 7.83
CA GLN A 121 -8.39 -7.33 7.88
C GLN A 121 -8.19 -6.71 6.48
N LEU A 122 -7.33 -7.30 5.64
CA LEU A 122 -7.13 -6.86 4.26
C LEU A 122 -8.45 -6.96 3.49
N TRP A 123 -9.07 -8.14 3.53
CA TRP A 123 -10.36 -8.39 2.88
C TRP A 123 -11.41 -7.39 3.33
N LEU A 124 -11.59 -7.22 4.64
CA LEU A 124 -12.60 -6.32 5.20
C LEU A 124 -12.35 -4.88 4.75
N THR A 125 -11.11 -4.38 4.83
CA THR A 125 -10.80 -3.00 4.40
C THR A 125 -11.10 -2.79 2.91
N LEU A 126 -10.68 -3.72 2.05
CA LEU A 126 -10.89 -3.64 0.60
C LEU A 126 -12.38 -3.77 0.22
N GLU A 127 -13.09 -4.74 0.81
CA GLU A 127 -14.51 -4.97 0.57
C GLU A 127 -15.34 -3.77 1.00
N ARG A 128 -14.96 -3.11 2.09
CA ARG A 128 -15.67 -1.93 2.60
C ARG A 128 -15.48 -0.70 1.74
N ARG A 129 -14.29 -0.49 1.17
CA ARG A 129 -14.05 0.53 0.14
C ARG A 129 -14.98 0.31 -1.06
N CYS A 130 -15.09 -0.94 -1.51
CA CYS A 130 -15.97 -1.33 -2.60
C CYS A 130 -17.46 -1.10 -2.25
N ALA A 131 -17.92 -1.62 -1.11
CA ALA A 131 -19.31 -1.52 -0.68
C ALA A 131 -19.78 -0.07 -0.53
N ARG A 132 -18.93 0.81 0.02
CA ARG A 132 -19.23 2.24 0.14
C ARG A 132 -19.39 2.91 -1.22
N TYR A 133 -18.48 2.63 -2.16
CA TYR A 133 -18.58 3.18 -3.50
C TYR A 133 -19.84 2.70 -4.22
N LEU A 134 -20.15 1.40 -4.16
CA LEU A 134 -21.37 0.84 -4.72
C LEU A 134 -22.61 1.48 -4.10
N GLY A 135 -22.65 1.68 -2.78
CA GLY A 135 -23.77 2.36 -2.11
C GLY A 135 -23.95 3.80 -2.59
N GLN A 136 -22.86 4.54 -2.82
CA GLN A 136 -22.91 5.90 -3.37
C GLN A 136 -23.39 5.92 -4.83
N ILE A 137 -22.82 5.05 -5.69
CA ILE A 137 -23.22 4.96 -7.09
C ILE A 137 -24.66 4.52 -7.22
N GLN A 138 -25.12 3.52 -6.47
CA GLN A 138 -26.51 3.05 -6.55
C GLN A 138 -27.53 4.13 -6.20
N ARG A 139 -27.19 5.05 -5.27
CA ARG A 139 -28.02 6.22 -4.96
C ARG A 139 -28.09 7.21 -6.13
N GLN A 140 -26.99 7.38 -6.87
CA GLN A 140 -26.92 8.32 -8.01
C GLN A 140 -27.43 7.70 -9.32
N ARG A 141 -27.25 6.38 -9.49
CA ARG A 141 -27.54 5.58 -10.69
C ARG A 141 -28.04 4.21 -10.23
N PRO A 142 -29.36 3.96 -10.21
CA PRO A 142 -29.94 2.73 -9.67
C PRO A 142 -29.56 1.41 -10.40
N GLN A 143 -28.88 1.48 -11.56
CA GLN A 143 -28.39 0.33 -12.33
C GLN A 143 -27.11 0.71 -13.10
N PRO A 144 -25.94 0.81 -12.44
CA PRO A 144 -24.70 1.04 -13.15
C PRO A 144 -24.41 -0.15 -14.07
N ARG A 145 -24.17 0.11 -15.35
CA ARG A 145 -23.68 -0.91 -16.31
C ARG A 145 -22.18 -1.18 -16.13
N ASP A 146 -21.52 -0.28 -15.42
CA ASP A 146 -20.08 -0.11 -15.31
C ASP A 146 -19.68 -0.45 -13.87
N MET A 147 -19.34 -1.71 -13.62
CA MET A 147 -19.04 -2.21 -12.26
C MET A 147 -17.54 -2.35 -11.98
N ASN A 148 -16.69 -2.07 -12.97
CA ASN A 148 -15.26 -1.98 -12.77
C ASN A 148 -14.88 -0.56 -12.37
N TYR A 149 -14.25 -0.41 -11.21
CA TYR A 149 -13.83 0.89 -10.71
C TYR A 149 -12.60 0.79 -9.83
N VAL A 150 -11.91 1.92 -9.69
CA VAL A 150 -10.92 2.10 -8.63
C VAL A 150 -11.69 2.53 -7.37
N PRO A 151 -11.65 1.77 -6.25
CA PRO A 151 -12.40 2.15 -5.05
C PRO A 151 -11.81 3.42 -4.45
N PRO A 152 -12.58 4.52 -4.31
CA PRO A 152 -12.03 5.73 -3.74
C PRO A 152 -11.70 5.51 -2.26
N ILE A 153 -10.62 6.15 -1.83
CA ILE A 153 -10.06 6.01 -0.49
C ILE A 153 -10.17 7.34 0.26
N PRO A 154 -10.27 7.32 1.59
CA PRO A 154 -10.38 8.54 2.37
C PRO A 154 -9.11 9.40 2.26
N ASN A 155 -9.23 10.65 1.80
CA ASN A 155 -8.08 11.55 1.61
C ASN A 155 -7.45 12.05 2.92
N SER A 156 -8.15 11.97 4.07
CA SER A 156 -7.61 12.31 5.39
C SER A 156 -8.06 11.29 6.43
N PRO A 157 -7.17 10.74 7.27
CA PRO A 157 -7.60 10.13 8.51
C PRO A 157 -8.16 11.25 9.40
N LEU A 158 -9.34 11.05 10.01
CA LEU A 158 -10.04 11.96 10.93
C LEU A 158 -11.05 12.94 10.29
N GLN A 159 -12.34 12.69 10.55
CA GLN A 159 -13.55 13.50 10.26
C GLN A 159 -14.03 13.53 8.78
N PRO A 160 -15.35 13.77 8.51
CA PRO A 160 -16.11 13.08 7.47
C PRO A 160 -15.40 13.17 6.12
N ILE A 161 -14.83 12.04 5.72
CA ILE A 161 -13.68 12.07 4.83
C ILE A 161 -14.17 12.20 3.38
N PRO A 162 -13.76 13.23 2.63
CA PRO A 162 -13.93 13.20 1.19
C PRO A 162 -13.18 11.98 0.65
N LEU A 163 -13.92 11.05 0.05
CA LEU A 163 -13.33 9.92 -0.67
C LEU A 163 -12.76 10.44 -1.98
N GLY A 164 -11.53 10.05 -2.29
CA GLY A 164 -10.83 10.45 -3.50
C GLY A 164 -9.79 9.41 -3.89
N PHE A 165 -8.85 9.84 -4.73
CA PHE A 165 -7.80 8.99 -5.26
C PHE A 165 -6.40 9.44 -4.85
N GLU A 166 -6.30 10.44 -3.98
CA GLU A 166 -5.03 11.13 -3.68
C GLU A 166 -4.02 10.20 -2.99
N ARG A 167 -4.50 9.29 -2.13
CA ARG A 167 -3.66 8.30 -1.44
C ARG A 167 -3.38 7.04 -2.26
N TYR A 168 -3.68 7.04 -3.56
CA TYR A 168 -3.12 6.07 -4.49
C TYR A 168 -1.74 6.49 -4.98
N TYR A 169 -1.33 7.74 -4.69
CA TYR A 169 0.03 8.24 -4.91
C TYR A 169 0.51 8.11 -6.35
N VAL A 170 -0.39 8.32 -7.31
CA VAL A 170 -0.10 8.41 -8.74
C VAL A 170 -0.82 9.61 -9.33
N PRO A 171 -0.36 10.11 -10.48
CA PRO A 171 -1.13 11.08 -11.25
C PRO A 171 -2.55 10.57 -11.50
N TYR A 172 -3.52 11.45 -11.23
CA TYR A 172 -4.94 11.13 -11.42
C TYR A 172 -5.27 10.61 -12.84
N PRO A 173 -4.65 11.11 -13.93
CA PRO A 173 -4.82 10.55 -15.27
C PRO A 173 -4.49 9.05 -15.38
N CYS A 174 -3.57 8.52 -14.57
CA CYS A 174 -3.22 7.10 -14.54
C CYS A 174 -4.38 6.23 -14.00
N ILE A 175 -5.28 6.82 -13.20
CA ILE A 175 -6.46 6.15 -12.66
C ILE A 175 -7.66 6.28 -13.62
N GLU A 176 -7.77 7.40 -14.34
CA GLU A 176 -8.88 7.67 -15.27
C GLU A 176 -8.73 7.02 -16.66
N GLN A 177 -7.67 6.25 -16.91
CA GLN A 177 -7.23 5.77 -18.24
C GLN A 177 -8.36 5.49 -19.26
N TRP A 178 -8.33 6.25 -20.36
CA TRP A 178 -9.04 5.97 -21.62
C TRP A 178 -8.10 5.46 -22.73
N GLY A 179 -6.84 5.14 -22.39
CA GLY A 179 -5.78 4.72 -23.34
C GLY A 179 -4.43 4.47 -22.63
N ASP A 180 -3.49 3.87 -23.37
CA ASP A 180 -2.12 3.45 -23.03
C ASP A 180 -1.11 4.61 -22.86
N GLU A 181 -1.59 5.83 -22.62
CA GLU A 181 -0.80 7.05 -22.87
C GLU A 181 0.15 7.46 -21.72
N TRP A 182 0.24 6.71 -20.61
CA TRP A 182 0.98 7.12 -19.40
C TRP A 182 1.78 5.98 -18.77
N GLU A 183 2.89 5.61 -19.41
CA GLU A 183 3.93 4.76 -18.79
C GLU A 183 4.72 5.56 -17.75
N GLY A 184 4.99 4.97 -16.59
CA GLY A 184 5.82 5.59 -15.56
C GLY A 184 6.35 4.60 -14.53
N TRP A 185 7.05 5.10 -13.51
CA TRP A 185 7.61 4.25 -12.44
C TRP A 185 6.53 3.44 -11.70
N TRP A 186 5.25 3.86 -11.75
CA TRP A 186 4.13 3.15 -11.15
C TRP A 186 3.74 1.86 -11.89
N ASP A 187 4.23 1.64 -13.11
CA ASP A 187 4.07 0.40 -13.89
C ASP A 187 5.30 -0.52 -13.77
N GLU A 188 6.40 -0.07 -13.16
CA GLU A 188 7.60 -0.88 -12.98
C GLU A 188 7.41 -1.98 -11.92
N GLU A 189 8.01 -3.15 -12.15
CA GLU A 189 7.92 -4.34 -11.28
C GLU A 189 8.42 -4.02 -9.85
N PRO A 190 7.55 -4.11 -8.83
CA PRO A 190 7.93 -3.77 -7.46
C PRO A 190 8.49 -4.95 -6.66
N ILE A 191 8.45 -6.20 -7.15
CA ILE A 191 8.97 -7.38 -6.43
C ILE A 191 10.44 -7.61 -6.74
N ASP A 192 10.79 -7.84 -8.00
CA ASP A 192 12.16 -8.15 -8.42
C ASP A 192 12.79 -6.93 -9.07
N ILE A 193 13.35 -6.03 -8.25
CA ILE A 193 13.88 -4.73 -8.70
C ILE A 193 15.37 -4.88 -9.08
N PRO A 194 15.72 -4.76 -10.38
CA PRO A 194 17.12 -4.84 -10.80
C PRO A 194 17.96 -3.72 -10.18
N ASP A 195 19.20 -4.05 -9.80
CA ASP A 195 20.18 -3.09 -9.27
C ASP A 195 19.74 -2.31 -8.02
N LEU A 196 18.71 -2.75 -7.29
CA LEU A 196 18.20 -2.03 -6.11
C LEU A 196 19.30 -1.74 -5.08
N THR A 197 20.05 -2.78 -4.68
CA THR A 197 21.09 -2.64 -3.65
C THR A 197 22.23 -1.75 -4.12
N SER A 198 22.70 -1.94 -5.36
CA SER A 198 23.82 -1.14 -5.89
C SER A 198 23.45 0.33 -6.04
N ARG A 199 22.22 0.64 -6.49
CA ARG A 199 21.69 2.01 -6.60
C ARG A 199 21.49 2.66 -5.25
N LEU A 200 20.91 1.97 -4.27
CA LEU A 200 20.82 2.48 -2.89
C LEU A 200 22.20 2.80 -2.31
N LEU A 201 23.16 1.88 -2.47
CA LEU A 201 24.52 2.09 -2.01
C LEU A 201 25.22 3.25 -2.73
N ALA A 202 24.91 3.54 -4.00
CA ALA A 202 25.49 4.67 -4.73
C ALA A 202 25.16 6.03 -4.08
N ASN A 203 24.03 6.12 -3.36
CA ASN A 203 23.61 7.30 -2.61
C ASN A 203 24.30 7.42 -1.23
N LEU A 204 25.03 6.40 -0.79
CA LEU A 204 25.69 6.41 0.52
C LEU A 204 26.97 7.25 0.50
N GLU A 205 26.94 8.36 1.23
CA GLU A 205 28.04 9.31 1.33
C GLU A 205 28.99 9.00 2.51
N ARG A 206 30.24 9.44 2.42
CA ARG A 206 31.16 9.37 3.56
C ARG A 206 30.86 10.51 4.54
N LEU A 207 30.98 10.24 5.83
CA LEU A 207 30.94 11.28 6.85
C LEU A 207 32.23 12.09 6.84
N ASP A 208 32.09 13.42 6.91
CA ASP A 208 33.23 14.30 7.13
C ASP A 208 33.85 14.03 8.50
N HIS A 209 35.18 13.97 8.55
CA HIS A 209 35.97 13.62 9.75
C HIS A 209 35.76 14.55 10.97
N ASN A 210 34.95 15.60 10.84
CA ASN A 210 34.71 16.60 11.89
C ASN A 210 33.43 16.36 12.70
N VAL A 211 32.61 15.35 12.35
CA VAL A 211 31.39 15.03 13.10
C VAL A 211 31.71 13.99 14.16
N VAL A 212 32.00 14.44 15.38
CA VAL A 212 32.12 13.55 16.56
C VAL A 212 30.71 13.06 16.89
N GLN A 213 30.39 11.82 16.52
CA GLN A 213 29.17 11.16 16.96
C GLN A 213 29.41 10.55 18.35
N THR A 214 28.52 10.88 19.27
CA THR A 214 28.51 10.27 20.60
C THR A 214 27.96 8.87 20.44
N SER A 215 28.80 7.85 20.68
CA SER A 215 28.36 6.45 20.64
C SER A 215 27.43 6.18 21.81
N LEU A 216 26.12 6.08 21.55
CA LEU A 216 25.24 5.33 22.45
C LEU A 216 25.45 3.84 22.14
N GLU A 217 25.95 3.09 23.11
CA GLU A 217 25.81 1.64 23.11
C GLU A 217 24.34 1.35 23.42
N VAL A 218 23.55 1.08 22.38
CA VAL A 218 22.13 0.70 22.50
C VAL A 218 22.07 -0.83 22.56
N SER A 219 21.38 -1.38 23.55
CA SER A 219 21.14 -2.82 23.63
C SER A 219 20.24 -3.31 22.48
N PRO A 220 20.26 -4.61 22.13
CA PRO A 220 19.36 -5.13 21.08
C PRO A 220 17.88 -4.90 21.36
N GLU A 221 17.49 -4.90 22.63
CA GLU A 221 16.12 -4.64 23.10
C GLU A 221 15.74 -3.17 22.90
N GLU A 222 16.59 -2.24 23.36
CA GLU A 222 16.39 -0.80 23.12
C GLU A 222 16.42 -0.45 21.63
N LEU A 223 17.21 -1.16 20.83
CA LEU A 223 17.26 -0.98 19.37
C LEU A 223 15.98 -1.50 18.71
N ASN A 224 15.40 -2.59 19.22
CA ASN A 224 14.08 -3.03 18.78
C ASN A 224 13.03 -1.99 19.12
N ASP A 225 12.99 -1.50 20.35
CA ASP A 225 12.02 -0.48 20.79
C ASP A 225 12.15 0.80 19.99
N TYR A 226 13.39 1.26 19.75
CA TYR A 226 13.66 2.43 18.91
C TYR A 226 13.13 2.26 17.49
N ILE A 227 13.26 1.06 16.92
CA ILE A 227 12.80 0.74 15.58
C ILE A 227 11.27 0.57 15.55
N TYR A 228 10.67 -0.02 16.58
CA TYR A 228 9.22 -0.06 16.69
C TYR A 228 8.62 1.34 16.77
N ASP A 229 9.18 2.21 17.62
CA ASP A 229 8.76 3.61 17.72
C ASP A 229 8.99 4.36 16.40
N PHE A 230 10.11 4.08 15.71
CA PHE A 230 10.45 4.64 14.41
C PHE A 230 9.38 4.36 13.34
N PHE A 231 8.82 3.14 13.32
CA PHE A 231 7.79 2.76 12.35
C PHE A 231 6.35 3.03 12.82
N GLN A 232 6.12 3.28 14.12
CA GLN A 232 4.79 3.65 14.64
C GLN A 232 4.51 5.17 14.62
N GLY A 233 5.54 6.01 14.71
CA GLY A 233 5.41 7.46 14.67
C GLY A 233 5.32 7.99 13.23
N THR A 234 4.21 8.62 12.87
CA THR A 234 4.10 9.37 11.61
C THR A 234 5.21 10.44 11.51
N GLN A 235 6.16 10.19 10.62
CA GLN A 235 6.85 11.15 9.74
C GLN A 235 7.56 12.38 10.33
N THR A 236 7.87 12.47 11.62
CA THR A 236 8.75 13.54 12.11
C THR A 236 10.02 12.96 12.71
N PHE A 237 10.97 12.71 11.83
CA PHE A 237 12.38 12.73 12.13
C PHE A 237 12.75 13.99 12.93
N PRO A 238 13.17 13.89 14.20
CA PRO A 238 13.83 15.01 14.85
C PRO A 238 15.07 15.35 14.00
N LYS A 239 15.13 16.59 13.50
CA LYS A 239 16.32 17.06 12.77
C LYS A 239 17.50 17.02 13.74
N GLY A 240 18.49 16.18 13.44
CA GLY A 240 19.79 16.23 14.09
C GLY A 240 19.83 15.73 15.53
N ASP A 241 19.18 14.59 15.83
CA ASP A 241 19.55 13.83 17.03
C ASP A 241 20.94 13.21 16.81
N SER A 242 21.99 14.01 17.07
CA SER A 242 23.42 13.65 17.00
C SER A 242 23.87 12.58 18.02
N LYS A 243 22.90 11.85 18.58
CA LYS A 243 23.07 10.86 19.66
C LYS A 243 23.04 9.42 19.17
N VAL A 244 22.61 9.17 17.93
CA VAL A 244 22.53 7.81 17.36
C VAL A 244 23.73 7.58 16.45
N SER A 245 24.48 6.51 16.70
CA SER A 245 25.66 6.15 15.90
C SER A 245 25.28 5.66 14.51
N GLN A 246 26.20 5.73 13.55
CA GLN A 246 25.93 5.23 12.20
C GLN A 246 25.76 3.71 12.17
N PHE A 247 26.40 3.01 13.09
CA PHE A 247 26.16 1.60 13.29
C PHE A 247 24.68 1.32 13.55
N VAL A 248 24.06 2.05 14.49
CA VAL A 248 22.63 1.89 14.78
C VAL A 248 21.78 2.26 13.57
N TRP A 249 22.07 3.37 12.87
CA TRP A 249 21.35 3.75 11.65
C TRP A 249 21.41 2.68 10.55
N ARG A 250 22.56 2.01 10.39
CA ARG A 250 22.67 0.88 9.47
C ARG A 250 21.79 -0.30 9.88
N GLU A 251 21.74 -0.62 11.18
CA GLU A 251 20.85 -1.68 11.67
C GLU A 251 19.38 -1.32 11.45
N ILE A 252 18.99 -0.05 11.59
CA ILE A 252 17.65 0.45 11.22
C ILE A 252 17.40 0.25 9.73
N PHE A 253 18.35 0.63 8.88
CA PHE A 253 18.25 0.50 7.42
C PHE A 253 17.95 -0.93 6.97
N PHE A 254 18.66 -1.93 7.53
CA PHE A 254 18.41 -3.35 7.23
C PHE A 254 17.07 -3.88 7.72
N ARG A 255 16.41 -3.17 8.63
CA ARG A 255 15.11 -3.53 9.18
C ARG A 255 13.94 -2.79 8.54
N ILE A 256 14.22 -1.95 7.53
CA ILE A 256 13.19 -1.30 6.74
C ILE A 256 12.34 -2.38 6.04
N PRO A 257 11.03 -2.47 6.32
CA PRO A 257 10.23 -3.61 5.91
C PRO A 257 10.14 -3.82 4.41
N PHE A 258 10.10 -2.72 3.64
CA PHE A 258 10.01 -2.74 2.18
C PHE A 258 11.38 -2.89 1.48
N LEU A 259 12.46 -3.12 2.23
CA LEU A 259 13.81 -3.43 1.72
C LEU A 259 14.19 -4.90 1.97
N TRP A 260 13.23 -5.83 1.86
CA TRP A 260 13.40 -7.24 2.25
C TRP A 260 14.43 -8.04 1.42
N ASP A 261 14.82 -7.55 0.25
CA ASP A 261 15.68 -8.23 -0.73
C ASP A 261 17.04 -7.53 -0.93
N LEU A 262 17.48 -6.74 0.05
CA LEU A 262 18.83 -6.18 0.03
C LEU A 262 19.90 -7.26 0.02
N ALA A 263 20.86 -7.13 -0.90
CA ALA A 263 22.04 -7.99 -0.94
C ALA A 263 23.02 -7.57 0.17
N ALA A 264 22.87 -8.14 1.36
CA ALA A 264 23.68 -7.81 2.54
C ALA A 264 25.19 -7.94 2.29
N GLU A 265 25.62 -8.92 1.50
CA GLU A 265 27.03 -9.09 1.10
C GLU A 265 27.58 -7.85 0.37
N ALA A 266 26.85 -7.33 -0.62
CA ALA A 266 27.25 -6.13 -1.35
C ALA A 266 27.34 -4.88 -0.45
N VAL A 267 26.48 -4.81 0.58
CA VAL A 267 26.55 -3.75 1.59
C VAL A 267 27.82 -3.89 2.42
N TYR A 268 28.10 -5.08 2.95
CA TYR A 268 29.30 -5.32 3.76
C TYR A 268 30.59 -5.15 2.99
N ASP A 269 30.63 -5.53 1.71
CA ASP A 269 31.79 -5.34 0.84
C ASP A 269 32.09 -3.85 0.64
N LYS A 270 31.06 -3.01 0.51
CA LYS A 270 31.25 -1.56 0.36
C LYS A 270 31.61 -0.87 1.68
N THR A 271 30.91 -1.21 2.76
CA THR A 271 30.99 -0.42 4.01
C THR A 271 31.86 -1.04 5.09
N GLY A 272 32.34 -2.25 4.89
CA GLY A 272 32.99 -3.06 5.90
C GLY A 272 32.01 -3.61 6.95
N SER A 273 32.45 -4.65 7.65
CA SER A 273 31.68 -5.28 8.73
C SER A 273 32.05 -4.76 10.13
N SER A 274 33.19 -4.09 10.27
CA SER A 274 33.65 -3.57 11.56
C SER A 274 32.98 -2.23 11.90
N MET A 275 32.68 -2.01 13.18
CA MET A 275 32.07 -0.76 13.66
C MET A 275 32.84 0.48 13.15
N LYS A 276 34.18 0.45 13.21
CA LYS A 276 35.03 1.56 12.74
C LYS A 276 34.90 1.89 11.25
N GLU A 277 34.60 0.89 10.41
CA GLU A 277 34.40 1.13 8.97
C GLU A 277 32.99 1.67 8.71
N VAL A 278 31.99 1.15 9.43
CA VAL A 278 30.58 1.57 9.33
C VAL A 278 30.40 3.03 9.72
N GLU A 279 31.06 3.47 10.79
CA GLU A 279 31.04 4.86 11.26
C GLU A 279 31.62 5.88 10.26
N LYS A 280 32.21 5.44 9.14
CA LYS A 280 32.70 6.34 8.08
C LYS A 280 31.61 6.72 7.07
N TRP A 281 30.43 6.12 7.14
CA TRP A 281 29.35 6.28 6.16
C TRP A 281 28.12 6.93 6.77
N ASN A 282 27.45 7.80 6.02
CA ASN A 282 26.27 8.53 6.46
C ASN A 282 24.99 7.70 6.29
N TRP A 283 24.89 6.63 7.08
CA TRP A 283 23.73 5.75 7.17
C TRP A 283 22.47 6.47 7.63
N GLU A 284 22.61 7.48 8.48
CA GLU A 284 21.49 8.32 8.90
C GLU A 284 20.82 8.99 7.69
N LYS A 285 21.60 9.68 6.85
CA LYS A 285 21.07 10.36 5.66
C LYS A 285 20.37 9.37 4.73
N LEU A 286 21.01 8.25 4.40
CA LEU A 286 20.43 7.26 3.47
C LEU A 286 19.13 6.67 4.03
N THR A 287 19.11 6.31 5.31
CA THR A 287 17.93 5.77 5.98
C THR A 287 16.78 6.78 5.95
N ARG A 288 17.05 8.04 6.27
CA ARG A 288 16.05 9.12 6.22
C ARG A 288 15.56 9.40 4.81
N GLN A 289 16.43 9.34 3.81
CA GLN A 289 16.06 9.50 2.40
C GLN A 289 15.12 8.37 1.96
N VAL A 290 15.46 7.12 2.25
CA VAL A 290 14.62 5.97 1.88
C VAL A 290 13.26 6.03 2.56
N MET A 291 13.26 6.37 3.85
CA MET A 291 12.06 6.44 4.68
C MET A 291 11.26 7.72 4.48
N SER A 292 11.79 8.70 3.74
CA SER A 292 11.03 9.90 3.44
C SER A 292 9.76 9.52 2.73
N SER A 293 8.63 10.10 3.17
CA SER A 293 7.40 10.05 2.41
C SER A 293 7.59 10.97 1.23
N PRO A 294 7.60 10.45 0.01
CA PRO A 294 7.80 11.28 -1.18
C PRO A 294 6.53 12.07 -1.56
N HIS A 295 5.54 12.17 -0.65
CA HIS A 295 4.46 13.15 -0.77
C HIS A 295 4.41 14.08 0.45
N PRO A 296 4.46 15.41 0.28
CA PRO A 296 3.91 16.34 1.26
C PRO A 296 2.39 16.18 1.33
N THR A 297 1.80 16.28 2.51
CA THR A 297 0.34 16.38 2.67
C THR A 297 -0.18 17.48 1.75
N PRO A 298 -1.13 17.22 0.83
CA PRO A 298 -1.47 18.20 -0.19
C PRO A 298 -2.10 19.44 0.44
N SER A 299 -1.35 20.55 0.47
CA SER A 299 -1.94 21.88 0.66
C SER A 299 -2.42 22.37 -0.71
N GLY A 300 -3.64 21.97 -1.09
CA GLY A 300 -4.40 22.59 -2.17
C GLY A 300 -4.04 22.10 -3.58
N ALA A 301 -4.85 21.16 -4.08
CA ALA A 301 -5.49 21.09 -5.41
C ALA A 301 -4.79 21.59 -6.71
N ALA A 302 -3.48 21.78 -6.74
CA ALA A 302 -2.73 22.19 -7.93
C ALA A 302 -1.37 21.48 -7.89
N SER A 303 -1.21 20.24 -8.36
CA SER A 303 -1.35 19.85 -9.76
C SER A 303 -1.66 18.35 -9.87
N TYR A 304 -2.95 18.00 -10.08
CA TYR A 304 -3.42 16.63 -10.35
C TYR A 304 -2.89 16.00 -11.66
N ARG A 305 -1.89 16.60 -12.30
CA ARG A 305 -1.29 16.21 -13.59
C ARG A 305 0.24 16.15 -13.55
N ASP A 306 0.85 16.33 -12.39
CA ASP A 306 2.30 16.39 -12.28
C ASP A 306 2.87 14.98 -12.07
N GLU A 307 3.77 14.55 -12.95
CA GLU A 307 4.53 13.30 -12.82
C GLU A 307 5.38 13.28 -11.52
N GLY A 308 5.60 14.46 -10.91
CA GLY A 308 6.29 14.63 -9.62
C GLY A 308 5.47 14.34 -8.36
N ILE A 309 4.24 13.81 -8.46
CA ILE A 309 3.38 13.51 -7.29
C ILE A 309 4.07 12.63 -6.24
N TRP A 310 4.99 11.74 -6.64
CA TRP A 310 5.74 10.88 -5.73
C TRP A 310 7.15 10.67 -6.28
N SER A 311 8.10 11.48 -5.81
CA SER A 311 9.49 11.51 -6.30
C SER A 311 10.49 11.64 -5.16
N TYR A 312 11.63 10.94 -5.31
CA TYR A 312 12.76 11.04 -4.39
C TYR A 312 13.74 12.18 -4.73
N ALA A 313 13.47 12.96 -5.78
CA ALA A 313 14.33 14.06 -6.21
C ALA A 313 14.54 15.12 -5.12
N ASP A 314 13.50 15.45 -4.35
CA ASP A 314 13.55 16.48 -3.30
C ASP A 314 14.46 16.12 -2.12
N VAL A 315 14.62 14.81 -1.89
CA VAL A 315 15.54 14.29 -0.87
C VAL A 315 16.88 13.86 -1.47
N GLY A 316 17.06 14.00 -2.78
CA GLY A 316 18.28 13.63 -3.51
C GLY A 316 18.59 12.14 -3.44
N LEU A 317 17.58 11.27 -3.52
CA LEU A 317 17.76 9.82 -3.57
C LEU A 317 17.50 9.31 -4.99
N ASP A 318 18.50 8.65 -5.56
CA ASP A 318 18.47 8.10 -6.92
C ASP A 318 18.31 6.57 -6.89
N VAL A 319 17.13 6.08 -7.31
CA VAL A 319 16.69 4.69 -7.15
C VAL A 319 15.88 4.23 -8.38
N PRO A 320 15.81 2.92 -8.67
CA PRO A 320 14.95 2.39 -9.74
C PRO A 320 13.46 2.71 -9.50
N GLY A 321 12.66 2.84 -10.56
CA GLY A 321 11.24 3.17 -10.42
C GLY A 321 10.42 2.06 -9.74
N GLY A 322 10.79 0.80 -9.93
CA GLY A 322 10.21 -0.34 -9.20
C GLY A 322 10.32 -0.20 -7.68
N PHE A 323 11.37 0.46 -7.16
CA PHE A 323 11.49 0.75 -5.73
C PHE A 323 10.49 1.81 -5.28
N THR A 324 10.32 2.85 -6.09
CA THR A 324 9.30 3.88 -5.89
C THR A 324 7.90 3.24 -5.89
N ASN A 325 7.61 2.33 -6.82
CA ASN A 325 6.33 1.61 -6.87
C ASN A 325 6.12 0.70 -5.67
N ARG A 326 7.15 -0.04 -5.25
CA ARG A 326 7.12 -0.87 -4.05
C ARG A 326 6.79 -0.03 -2.81
N ARG A 327 7.49 1.08 -2.61
CA ARG A 327 7.28 1.97 -1.47
C ARG A 327 5.88 2.59 -1.48
N ARG A 328 5.38 2.96 -2.67
CA ARG A 328 4.02 3.47 -2.89
C ARG A 328 2.96 2.45 -2.48
N ILE A 329 3.05 1.20 -2.95
CA ILE A 329 2.12 0.12 -2.58
C ILE A 329 2.19 -0.14 -1.07
N TRP A 330 3.41 -0.15 -0.50
CA TRP A 330 3.60 -0.28 0.94
C TRP A 330 2.93 0.86 1.72
N GLN A 331 3.07 2.12 1.27
CA GLN A 331 2.38 3.26 1.90
C GLN A 331 0.87 3.08 1.86
N ILE A 332 0.31 2.66 0.72
CA ILE A 332 -1.13 2.41 0.59
C ILE A 332 -1.62 1.42 1.66
N LEU A 333 -0.84 0.39 1.95
CA LEU A 333 -1.13 -0.63 2.97
C LEU A 333 -0.95 -0.09 4.40
N GLU A 334 0.07 0.74 4.68
CA GLU A 334 0.22 1.43 5.97
C GLU A 334 -0.98 2.33 6.26
N ASP A 335 -1.44 2.99 5.20
CA ASP A 335 -2.52 3.96 5.20
C ASP A 335 -3.94 3.35 5.24
N MET A 336 -4.05 2.02 5.05
CA MET A 336 -5.30 1.25 5.04
C MET A 336 -5.90 1.06 6.44
N ARG A 337 -6.61 2.06 6.97
CA ARG A 337 -7.27 1.90 8.26
C ARG A 337 -8.61 1.17 8.13
N TRP A 338 -8.87 0.23 9.03
CA TRP A 338 -10.20 -0.37 9.14
C TRP A 338 -11.20 0.64 9.72
N GLU A 339 -10.76 1.62 10.51
CA GLU A 339 -11.60 2.68 11.07
C GLU A 339 -12.08 3.68 10.01
N ASP A 340 -11.37 3.79 8.87
CA ASP A 340 -11.82 4.57 7.73
C ASP A 340 -13.19 4.07 7.23
N VAL A 341 -13.60 2.85 7.63
CA VAL A 341 -14.87 2.19 7.32
C VAL A 341 -15.95 2.43 8.38
N GLU A 342 -15.62 2.68 9.64
CA GLU A 342 -16.63 3.01 10.66
C GLU A 342 -17.04 4.47 10.48
N GLY A 343 -18.09 4.68 9.69
CA GLY A 343 -18.78 5.97 9.69
C GLY A 343 -19.36 6.17 11.08
N LYS A 344 -18.68 6.94 11.94
CA LYS A 344 -19.39 7.68 12.98
C LYS A 344 -20.23 8.72 12.27
N GLY A 345 -21.40 8.29 11.79
CA GLY A 345 -22.54 9.19 11.66
C GLY A 345 -22.80 9.73 13.06
N SER A 346 -22.34 10.95 13.31
CA SER A 346 -22.90 11.78 14.36
C SER A 346 -24.39 11.91 14.04
N ILE A 347 -25.19 11.11 14.74
CA ILE A 347 -26.61 11.37 14.93
C ILE A 347 -26.65 12.69 15.70
N GLU A 348 -27.07 13.75 15.03
CA GLU A 348 -27.69 14.89 15.70
C GLU A 348 -29.11 14.52 16.14
#